data_AF-A0A352PXV7-F1
#
_entry.id   AF-A0A352PXV7-F1
#
_cell.length_a   1.000
_cell.length_b   1.000
_cell.length_c   1.000
_cell.angle_alpha   90.00
_cell.angle_beta   90.00
_cell.angle_gamma   90.00
#
_symmetry.space_group_name_H-M   'P 1'
#
loop_
_entity.id
_entity.type
_entity.pdbx_description
1 polymer ?
#
loop_
_entity_poly.entity_id
_entity_poly.type
_entity_poly.pdbx_seq_one_letter_code
_entity_poly.pdbx_strand_id
1 'polypeptide(L)'
;PFVKDVNPDFPSRERGVVEKCNFCEERLAVGQLPACVTACRVGALTFGNLGDPKSEVRKILSTTFTIRRKPELGTQPNVYYIV
;
A
#
# COMPACT_ATOMS: atom_id res chain seq x y z
N PRO A 1 0.71 -11.87 22.31
CA PRO A 1 1.24 -10.91 23.31
C PRO A 1 2.76 -10.98 23.51
N PHE A 2 3.54 -11.61 22.62
CA PHE A 2 4.99 -11.69 22.80
C PHE A 2 5.69 -11.37 21.48
N VAL A 3 5.77 -10.09 21.16
CA VAL A 3 6.70 -9.59 20.15
C VAL A 3 8.08 -9.60 20.84
N LYS A 4 9.02 -10.42 20.35
CA LYS A 4 10.35 -10.56 20.96
C LYS A 4 11.16 -9.27 20.86
N ASP A 5 11.10 -8.62 19.70
CA ASP A 5 11.80 -7.39 19.39
C ASP A 5 10.77 -6.34 18.97
N VAL A 6 10.56 -5.33 19.82
CA VAL A 6 9.59 -4.27 19.58
C VAL A 6 10.21 -3.21 18.68
N ASN A 7 9.51 -2.82 17.61
CA ASN A 7 9.89 -1.68 16.78
C ASN A 7 9.23 -0.39 17.33
N PRO A 8 9.99 0.59 17.83
CA PRO A 8 9.43 1.86 18.31
C PRO A 8 8.73 2.66 17.20
N ASP A 9 9.21 2.55 15.96
CA ASP A 9 8.63 3.26 14.81
C ASP A 9 7.30 2.67 14.36
N PHE A 10 7.04 1.41 14.72
CA PHE A 10 5.78 0.72 14.43
C PHE A 10 5.27 -0.03 15.68
N PRO A 11 4.56 0.68 16.58
CA PRO A 11 4.20 0.13 17.88
C PRO A 11 3.19 -1.00 17.76
N SER A 12 3.50 -2.12 18.44
CA SER A 12 2.59 -3.25 18.59
C SER A 12 1.31 -2.84 19.32
N ARG A 13 0.16 -3.32 18.86
CA ARG A 13 -1.13 -3.01 19.49
C ARG A 13 -1.45 -3.90 20.68
N GLU A 14 -2.35 -3.40 21.50
CA GLU A 14 -2.91 -4.13 22.65
C GLU A 14 -4.06 -5.05 22.24
N ARG A 15 -4.44 -5.95 23.14
CA ARG A 15 -5.55 -6.88 22.90
C ARG A 15 -6.86 -6.11 22.70
N GLY A 16 -7.59 -6.44 21.64
CA GLY A 16 -8.90 -5.84 21.33
C GLY A 16 -8.83 -4.65 20.37
N VAL A 17 -7.64 -4.25 19.93
CA VAL A 17 -7.47 -3.22 18.90
C VAL A 17 -7.47 -3.86 17.50
N VAL A 18 -8.24 -3.26 16.59
CA VAL A 18 -8.31 -3.70 15.18
C VAL A 18 -7.17 -3.06 14.39
N GLU A 19 -6.54 -3.85 13.51
CA GLU A 19 -5.51 -3.39 12.60
C GLU A 19 -5.94 -3.57 11.14
N LYS A 20 -5.40 -2.72 10.27
CA LYS A 20 -5.51 -2.83 8.81
C LYS A 20 -4.29 -2.23 8.14
N CYS A 21 -4.13 -2.50 6.85
CA CYS A 21 -3.20 -1.76 6.03
C CYS A 21 -3.56 -0.25 6.02
N ASN A 22 -2.56 0.59 6.31
CA ASN A 22 -2.60 2.05 6.23
C ASN A 22 -1.64 2.59 5.15
N PHE A 23 -1.15 1.73 4.25
CA PHE A 23 -0.09 2.04 3.28
C PHE A 23 1.24 2.50 3.89
N CYS A 24 1.56 2.03 5.10
CA CYS A 24 2.78 2.37 5.81
C CYS A 24 2.94 3.89 5.98
N GLU A 25 1.89 4.53 6.50
CA GLU A 25 1.83 5.97 6.75
C GLU A 25 3.10 6.51 7.42
N GLU A 26 3.61 5.79 8.43
CA GLU A 26 4.82 6.10 9.15
C GLU A 26 6.07 6.15 8.26
N ARG A 27 6.16 5.29 7.24
CA ARG A 27 7.26 5.29 6.27
C ARG A 27 7.09 6.41 5.24
N LEU A 28 5.86 6.64 4.79
CA LEU A 28 5.55 7.71 3.85
C LEU A 28 5.84 9.10 4.44
N ALA A 29 5.62 9.28 5.74
CA ALA A 29 5.91 10.53 6.45
C ALA A 29 7.40 10.93 6.39
N VAL A 30 8.30 9.94 6.31
CA VAL A 30 9.76 10.14 6.17
C VAL A 30 10.26 9.96 4.73
N GLY A 31 9.35 9.95 3.75
CA GLY A 31 9.68 9.84 2.33
C GLY A 31 10.13 8.44 1.88
N GLN A 32 9.92 7.42 2.69
CA GLN A 32 10.24 6.03 2.35
C GLN A 32 9.06 5.33 1.66
N LEU A 33 9.37 4.40 0.76
CA LEU A 33 8.36 3.54 0.14
C LEU A 33 7.78 2.53 1.15
N PRO A 34 6.52 2.07 0.94
CA PRO A 34 5.90 1.05 1.79
C PRO A 34 6.71 -0.25 1.87
N ALA A 35 6.67 -0.89 3.03
CA ALA A 35 7.49 -2.07 3.31
C ALA A 35 7.23 -3.22 2.31
N CYS A 36 5.97 -3.46 1.95
CA CYS A 36 5.58 -4.50 1.00
C CYS A 36 6.16 -4.27 -0.41
N VAL A 37 6.25 -3.02 -0.85
CA VAL A 37 6.84 -2.65 -2.14
C VAL A 37 8.35 -2.88 -2.11
N THR A 38 9.02 -2.41 -1.05
CA THR A 38 10.47 -2.57 -0.91
C THR A 38 10.91 -4.03 -0.74
N ALA A 39 10.06 -4.89 -0.16
CA ALA A 39 10.35 -6.31 0.02
C ALA A 39 10.15 -7.13 -1.27
N CYS A 40 9.36 -6.63 -2.23
CA CYS A 40 9.00 -7.37 -3.42
C CYS A 40 10.14 -7.39 -4.45
N ARG A 41 10.89 -8.48 -4.51
CA ARG A 41 12.04 -8.63 -5.42
C ARG A 41 11.67 -8.68 -6.91
N VAL A 42 10.46 -9.14 -7.22
CA VAL A 42 9.98 -9.31 -8.60
C VAL A 42 9.26 -8.07 -9.15
N GLY A 43 9.09 -7.02 -8.33
CA GLY A 43 8.43 -5.78 -8.78
C GLY A 43 6.91 -5.90 -9.00
N ALA A 44 6.24 -6.87 -8.36
CA ALA A 44 4.80 -7.06 -8.52
C ALA A 44 3.94 -5.95 -7.87
N LEU A 45 4.50 -5.19 -6.92
CA LEU A 45 3.83 -4.10 -6.24
C LEU A 45 4.46 -2.77 -6.63
N THR A 46 3.64 -1.85 -7.13
CA THR A 46 4.03 -0.46 -7.39
C THR A 46 3.18 0.47 -6.55
N PHE A 47 3.80 1.47 -5.93
CA PHE A 47 3.13 2.47 -5.11
C PHE A 47 3.51 3.88 -5.55
N GLY A 48 2.57 4.82 -5.48
CA GLY A 48 2.77 6.18 -5.94
C GLY A 48 1.52 7.05 -5.84
N ASN A 49 1.68 8.32 -6.15
CA ASN A 49 0.60 9.30 -6.07
C ASN A 49 -0.29 9.24 -7.33
N LEU A 50 -1.55 8.86 -7.16
CA LEU A 50 -2.53 8.80 -8.25
C LEU A 50 -2.86 10.18 -8.84
N GLY A 51 -2.73 11.25 -8.05
CA GLY A 51 -3.00 12.62 -8.47
C GLY A 51 -1.85 13.26 -9.27
N ASP A 52 -0.64 12.69 -9.24
CA ASP A 52 0.47 13.15 -10.06
C ASP A 52 0.47 12.41 -11.41
N PRO A 53 0.28 13.12 -12.55
CA PRO A 53 0.32 12.53 -13.88
C PRO A 53 1.64 11.85 -14.23
N LYS A 54 2.74 12.27 -13.60
CA LYS A 54 4.09 11.75 -13.86
C LYS A 54 4.42 10.51 -13.00
N SER A 55 3.55 10.14 -12.06
CA SER A 55 3.80 9.00 -11.18
C SER A 55 3.80 7.68 -11.93
N GLU A 56 4.59 6.72 -11.44
CA GLU A 56 4.71 5.41 -12.08
C GLU A 56 3.38 4.65 -12.09
N VAL A 57 2.60 4.77 -11.00
CA VAL A 57 1.25 4.20 -10.93
C VAL A 57 0.36 4.77 -12.03
N ARG A 58 0.43 6.08 -12.29
CA ARG A 58 -0.42 6.70 -13.31
C ARG A 58 -0.05 6.24 -14.72
N LYS A 59 1.24 6.07 -15.00
CA LYS A 59 1.72 5.49 -16.26
C LYS A 59 1.18 4.08 -16.45
N ILE A 60 1.36 3.19 -15.46
CA ILE A 60 0.88 1.81 -15.52
C ILE A 60 -0.63 1.74 -15.78
N LEU A 61 -1.42 2.56 -15.06
CA LEU A 61 -2.87 2.62 -15.24
C LEU A 61 -3.31 3.13 -16.62
N SER A 62 -2.47 3.91 -17.31
CA SER A 62 -2.75 4.42 -18.65
C SER A 62 -2.32 3.46 -19.76
N THR A 63 -1.30 2.63 -19.52
CA THR A 63 -0.72 1.73 -20.53
C THR A 63 -1.26 0.32 -20.46
N THR A 64 -1.67 -0.13 -19.27
CA THR A 64 -1.97 -1.54 -19.01
C THR A 64 -3.41 -1.70 -18.55
N PHE A 65 -4.06 -2.78 -18.98
CA PHE A 65 -5.40 -3.11 -18.51
C PHE A 65 -5.36 -3.43 -17.02
N THR A 66 -6.21 -2.76 -16.24
CA THR A 66 -6.29 -2.94 -14.79
C THR A 66 -7.72 -3.01 -14.31
N ILE A 67 -7.93 -3.74 -13.22
CA ILE A 67 -9.24 -3.91 -12.59
C ILE A 67 -9.20 -3.44 -11.13
N ARG A 68 -10.36 -2.99 -10.64
CA ARG A 68 -10.63 -2.80 -9.21
C ARG A 68 -11.52 -3.93 -8.72
N ARG A 69 -11.35 -4.33 -7.46
CA ARG A 69 -12.20 -5.37 -6.86
C ARG A 69 -13.57 -4.80 -6.49
N LYS A 70 -14.62 -5.56 -6.78
CA LYS A 70 -16.03 -5.26 -6.45
C LYS A 70 -16.48 -3.83 -6.81
N PRO A 71 -16.29 -3.38 -8.07
CA PRO A 71 -16.68 -2.03 -8.49
C PRO A 71 -18.18 -1.76 -8.30
N GLU A 72 -19.03 -2.80 -8.34
CA GLU A 72 -20.47 -2.73 -8.12
C GLU A 72 -20.88 -2.17 -6.75
N LEU A 73 -19.99 -2.23 -5.74
CA LEU A 73 -20.28 -1.70 -4.41
C LEU A 73 -20.02 -0.19 -4.28
N GLY A 74 -19.50 0.48 -5.33
CA GLY A 74 -19.30 1.93 -5.32
C GLY A 74 -18.24 2.45 -4.34
N THR A 75 -17.42 1.58 -3.75
CA THR A 75 -16.41 1.93 -2.72
C THR A 75 -15.16 2.62 -3.27
N GLN A 76 -14.98 2.59 -4.60
CA GLN A 76 -13.88 3.24 -5.31
C GLN A 76 -12.50 2.97 -4.68
N PRO A 77 -12.07 1.70 -4.54
CA PRO A 77 -10.82 1.38 -3.86
C PRO A 77 -9.60 1.94 -4.61
N ASN A 78 -8.56 2.30 -3.85
CA ASN A 78 -7.30 2.85 -4.36
C ASN A 78 -6.25 1.78 -4.69
N VAL A 79 -6.65 0.51 -4.74
CA VAL A 79 -5.78 -0.62 -5.13
C VAL A 79 -6.28 -1.16 -6.46
N TYR A 80 -5.37 -1.21 -7.43
CA TYR A 80 -5.61 -1.66 -8.80
C TYR A 80 -4.82 -2.94 -9.05
N TYR A 81 -5.43 -3.90 -9.75
CA TYR A 81 -4.80 -5.16 -10.11
C TYR A 81 -4.55 -5.18 -11.61
N ILE A 82 -3.33 -5.54 -12.00
CA ILE A 82 -2.96 -5.79 -13.39
C ILE A 82 -3.40 -7.21 -13.76
N VAL A 83 -3.92 -7.37 -14.99
CA VAL A 83 -4.37 -8.66 -15.55
C VAL A 83 -3.41 -9.13 -16.62
#